data_AF-A0A4P7N5P8-F1
#
_entry.id   AF-A0A4P7N5P8-F1
#
_cell.length_a   1.000
_cell.length_b   1.000
_cell.length_c   1.000
_cell.angle_alpha   90.00
_cell.angle_beta   90.00
_cell.angle_gamma   90.00
#
_symmetry.space_group_name_H-M   'P 1'
#
loop_
_entity.id
_entity.type
_entity.pdbx_description
1 polymer ?
#
loop_
_entity_poly.entity_id
_entity_poly.type
_entity_poly.pdbx_seq_one_letter_code
_entity_poly.pdbx_strand_id
1 'polypeptide(L)'
;MTKLVLSTGNIVSGGPSIIRKPGAFRSNLELTNSLRSNFLAAQEYYAAEAEAAAHNNNNNGNGAGIGNGNGNGNGINGDRRRVPASIWTTREKASLKRKAGNGDAAREPQQEQDEQGEVLFVPRIDWFAAGLQEEASQYDITAKLFFLPTAPAASRRRYAREALSLVLRELGVRAVDLLIVSLPGMSFEGDCEWEADKKNGEQGDDEEEAATWRIVEDLHKEGLVQRLGLSEFGSEKLARFLARKPTIRPAVDQINVKNCCSVPPPLAKLAKEQKIELLVHSDCTDILPQGTLRELLGPGIRGAGILASESGGDDEEYEGGLLKGEIIPEWVIKYTAVVRDRGVIENKGYFAGAELRQT
;
A
#
# COMPACT_ATOMS: atom_id res chain seq x y z
N MET A 1 10.22 -18.37 -1.02
CA MET A 1 9.17 -17.40 -0.63
C MET A 1 9.19 -16.28 -1.63
N THR A 2 8.02 -15.81 -2.10
CA THR A 2 7.93 -14.72 -3.08
C THR A 2 7.28 -13.53 -2.41
N LYS A 3 7.93 -12.36 -2.42
CA LYS A 3 7.33 -11.11 -1.94
C LYS A 3 6.54 -10.46 -3.06
N LEU A 4 5.38 -9.90 -2.75
CA LEU A 4 4.55 -9.13 -3.65
C LEU A 4 4.39 -7.72 -3.11
N VAL A 5 4.51 -6.73 -3.99
CA VAL A 5 4.14 -5.33 -3.71
C VAL A 5 3.06 -4.92 -4.68
N LEU A 6 1.90 -4.58 -4.15
CA LEU A 6 0.76 -4.11 -4.91
C LEU A 6 0.73 -2.57 -4.86
N SER A 7 0.51 -1.92 -6.00
CA SER A 7 0.39 -0.46 -6.09
C SER A 7 -0.94 -0.05 -6.69
N THR A 8 -1.55 1.02 -6.16
CA THR A 8 -2.69 1.67 -6.79
C THR A 8 -2.30 2.73 -7.81
N GLY A 9 -1.01 3.09 -7.89
CA GLY A 9 -0.57 4.33 -8.52
C GLY A 9 -1.23 5.57 -7.91
N ASN A 10 -1.17 6.69 -8.62
CA ASN A 10 -1.90 7.90 -8.25
C ASN A 10 -3.40 7.78 -8.60
N ILE A 11 -4.23 7.64 -7.58
CA ILE A 11 -5.69 7.47 -7.72
C ILE A 11 -6.41 8.78 -8.06
N VAL A 12 -5.72 9.92 -8.02
CA VAL A 12 -6.28 11.23 -8.40
C VAL A 12 -6.31 11.40 -9.91
N SER A 13 -5.32 10.84 -10.62
CA SER A 13 -5.17 10.96 -12.08
C SER A 13 -6.01 9.98 -12.90
N GLY A 14 -6.51 8.90 -12.29
CA GLY A 14 -7.35 7.89 -12.97
C GLY A 14 -8.84 8.04 -12.64
N GLY A 15 -9.68 8.43 -13.61
CA GLY A 15 -11.15 8.43 -13.46
C GLY A 15 -11.77 7.01 -13.46
N PRO A 16 -13.09 6.80 -13.23
CA PRO A 16 -14.13 7.74 -12.81
C PRO A 16 -14.45 7.63 -11.29
N SER A 17 -15.15 8.64 -10.77
CA SER A 17 -15.59 8.77 -9.38
C SER A 17 -16.25 7.51 -8.80
N ILE A 18 -15.75 7.03 -7.66
CA ILE A 18 -16.37 5.96 -6.87
C ILE A 18 -17.81 6.37 -6.50
N ILE A 19 -18.82 5.68 -7.06
CA ILE A 19 -20.23 5.85 -6.66
C ILE A 19 -20.38 5.36 -5.22
N ARG A 20 -20.80 6.28 -4.35
CA ARG A 20 -20.83 6.10 -2.88
C ARG A 20 -22.13 5.41 -2.46
N LYS A 21 -22.05 4.26 -1.80
CA LYS A 21 -23.14 3.72 -0.97
C LYS A 21 -22.92 4.16 0.49
N PRO A 22 -23.93 4.71 1.19
CA PRO A 22 -23.83 4.97 2.64
C PRO A 22 -23.55 3.66 3.39
N GLY A 23 -22.57 3.67 4.31
CA GLY A 23 -22.27 2.53 5.20
C GLY A 23 -21.12 1.59 4.77
N ALA A 24 -20.50 1.76 3.61
CA ALA A 24 -19.32 0.98 3.23
C ALA A 24 -18.01 1.56 3.81
N PHE A 25 -17.09 0.69 4.25
CA PHE A 25 -15.74 1.08 4.71
C PHE A 25 -15.00 1.87 3.62
N ARG A 26 -14.85 3.18 3.82
CA ARG A 26 -14.34 4.10 2.78
C ARG A 26 -12.94 3.75 2.32
N SER A 27 -12.01 3.42 3.23
CA SER A 27 -10.61 3.12 2.86
C SER A 27 -10.41 1.71 2.30
N ASN A 28 -11.05 0.68 2.85
CA ASN A 28 -10.98 -0.68 2.28
C ASN A 28 -11.51 -0.68 0.84
N LEU A 29 -12.67 -0.04 0.64
CA LEU A 29 -13.30 0.03 -0.67
C LEU A 29 -12.48 0.88 -1.65
N GLU A 30 -11.91 2.00 -1.20
CA GLU A 30 -11.00 2.81 -2.03
C GLU A 30 -9.77 2.01 -2.43
N LEU A 31 -9.06 1.40 -1.47
CA LEU A 31 -7.89 0.56 -1.74
C LEU A 31 -8.21 -0.55 -2.74
N THR A 32 -9.23 -1.36 -2.44
CA THR A 32 -9.56 -2.55 -3.26
C THR A 32 -10.04 -2.16 -4.66
N ASN A 33 -10.86 -1.12 -4.80
CA ASN A 33 -11.28 -0.65 -6.13
C ASN A 33 -10.13 -0.02 -6.89
N SER A 34 -9.29 0.79 -6.24
CA SER A 34 -8.12 1.40 -6.89
C SER A 34 -7.11 0.35 -7.35
N LEU A 35 -6.88 -0.71 -6.57
CA LEU A 35 -6.06 -1.84 -7.01
C LEU A 35 -6.65 -2.52 -8.25
N ARG A 36 -7.95 -2.85 -8.25
CA ARG A 36 -8.60 -3.47 -9.42
C ARG A 36 -8.52 -2.57 -10.66
N SER A 37 -8.84 -1.29 -10.52
CA SER A 37 -8.75 -0.33 -11.63
C SER A 37 -7.32 -0.22 -12.16
N ASN A 38 -6.31 -0.19 -11.27
CA ASN A 38 -4.92 -0.09 -11.69
C ASN A 38 -4.43 -1.37 -12.40
N PHE A 39 -4.86 -2.55 -11.95
CA PHE A 39 -4.52 -3.82 -12.62
C PHE A 39 -5.14 -3.90 -14.01
N LEU A 40 -6.42 -3.51 -14.15
CA LEU A 40 -7.10 -3.48 -15.44
C LEU A 40 -6.44 -2.49 -16.40
N ALA A 41 -6.16 -1.27 -15.93
CA ALA A 41 -5.49 -0.25 -16.74
C ALA A 41 -4.10 -0.72 -17.22
N ALA A 42 -3.32 -1.35 -16.34
CA ALA A 42 -2.03 -1.91 -16.70
C ALA A 42 -2.18 -3.05 -17.73
N GLN A 43 -3.11 -3.98 -17.52
CA GLN A 43 -3.37 -5.05 -18.49
C GLN A 43 -3.74 -4.51 -19.88
N GLU A 44 -4.62 -3.52 -19.95
CA GLU A 44 -5.03 -2.91 -21.22
C GLU A 44 -3.89 -2.15 -21.90
N TYR A 45 -3.11 -1.37 -21.13
CA TYR A 45 -1.96 -0.63 -21.65
C TYR A 45 -0.90 -1.56 -22.25
N TYR A 46 -0.51 -2.60 -21.51
CA TYR A 46 0.52 -3.53 -21.97
C TYR A 46 0.02 -4.52 -23.04
N ALA A 47 -1.29 -4.79 -23.11
CA ALA A 47 -1.88 -5.48 -24.26
C ALA A 47 -1.62 -4.69 -25.55
N ALA A 48 -1.98 -3.40 -25.53
CA ALA A 48 -1.86 -2.52 -26.69
C ALA A 48 -0.40 -2.34 -27.13
N GLU A 49 0.53 -2.21 -26.17
CA GLU A 49 1.96 -2.12 -26.45
C GLU A 49 2.50 -3.40 -27.12
N ALA A 50 2.09 -4.57 -26.61
CA ALA A 50 2.49 -5.86 -27.19
C ALA A 50 1.93 -6.07 -28.62
N GLU A 51 0.67 -5.68 -28.85
CA GLU A 51 0.04 -5.72 -30.19
C GLU A 51 0.73 -4.78 -31.17
N ALA A 52 1.05 -3.55 -30.76
CA ALA A 52 1.77 -2.58 -31.58
C ALA A 52 3.18 -3.07 -31.95
N ALA A 53 3.90 -3.70 -31.01
CA ALA A 53 5.21 -4.28 -31.26
C ALA A 53 5.15 -5.46 -32.26
N ALA A 54 4.12 -6.30 -32.16
CA ALA A 54 3.91 -7.41 -33.10
C ALA A 54 3.61 -6.94 -34.53
N HIS A 55 2.82 -5.87 -34.69
CA HIS A 55 2.55 -5.27 -36.01
C HIS A 55 3.79 -4.65 -36.66
N ASN A 56 4.67 -4.01 -35.88
CA ASN A 56 5.91 -3.45 -36.42
C ASN A 56 6.91 -4.51 -36.89
N ASN A 57 6.97 -5.67 -36.23
CA ASN A 57 7.84 -6.76 -36.64
C ASN A 57 7.42 -7.44 -37.96
N ASN A 58 6.11 -7.45 -38.27
CA ASN A 58 5.62 -8.01 -39.54
C ASN A 58 5.86 -7.10 -40.75
N ASN A 59 6.10 -5.80 -40.56
CA ASN A 59 6.34 -4.86 -41.66
C ASN A 59 7.80 -4.82 -42.17
N ASN A 60 8.71 -5.62 -41.61
CA ASN A 60 10.09 -5.77 -42.10
C ASN A 60 10.33 -7.03 -42.95
N GLY A 61 9.26 -7.77 -43.31
CA GLY A 61 9.32 -8.87 -44.26
C GLY A 61 9.07 -8.40 -45.70
N ASN A 62 10.14 -8.19 -46.47
CA ASN A 62 10.05 -7.95 -47.90
C ASN A 62 9.64 -9.26 -48.63
N GLY A 63 8.46 -9.32 -49.26
CA GLY A 63 8.03 -10.49 -50.03
C GLY A 63 6.63 -10.37 -50.63
N ALA A 64 6.57 -10.25 -51.96
CA ALA A 64 5.39 -10.12 -52.80
C ALA A 64 4.34 -11.25 -52.64
N GLY A 65 3.06 -10.90 -52.81
CA GLY A 65 1.99 -11.88 -52.99
C GLY A 65 0.58 -11.26 -53.00
N ILE A 66 0.04 -11.01 -54.20
CA ILE A 66 -1.34 -10.63 -54.44
C ILE A 66 -2.27 -11.80 -54.04
N GLY A 67 -3.30 -11.53 -53.25
CA GLY A 67 -4.37 -12.50 -52.93
C GLY A 67 -5.62 -11.80 -52.40
N ASN A 68 -6.56 -11.53 -53.31
CA ASN A 68 -7.87 -10.95 -53.01
C ASN A 68 -8.74 -12.02 -52.31
N GLY A 69 -9.11 -11.80 -51.06
CA GLY A 69 -9.94 -12.72 -50.27
C GLY A 69 -10.99 -11.96 -49.46
N ASN A 70 -12.18 -11.83 -50.03
CA ASN A 70 -13.35 -11.24 -49.38
C ASN A 70 -13.91 -12.24 -48.36
N GLY A 71 -13.75 -11.98 -47.07
CA GLY A 71 -14.23 -12.81 -45.97
C GLY A 71 -15.09 -12.01 -45.00
N ASN A 72 -16.38 -11.92 -45.30
CA ASN A 72 -17.41 -11.46 -44.36
C ASN A 72 -17.75 -12.62 -43.42
N GLY A 73 -17.46 -12.50 -42.13
CA GLY A 73 -17.60 -13.59 -41.16
C GLY A 73 -17.75 -13.07 -39.73
N ASN A 74 -18.99 -12.74 -39.39
CA ASN A 74 -19.49 -12.33 -38.09
C ASN A 74 -19.13 -13.37 -37.01
N GLY A 75 -18.45 -12.96 -35.94
CA GLY A 75 -17.99 -13.83 -34.84
C GLY A 75 -17.64 -13.03 -33.59
N ILE A 76 -18.56 -12.17 -33.14
CA ILE A 76 -18.45 -11.48 -31.84
C ILE A 76 -18.89 -12.47 -30.76
N ASN A 77 -17.96 -13.27 -30.26
CA ASN A 77 -18.05 -13.87 -28.93
C ASN A 77 -16.76 -13.51 -28.19
N GLY A 78 -16.90 -12.64 -27.19
CA GLY A 78 -15.82 -11.95 -26.51
C GLY A 78 -15.07 -12.85 -25.53
N ASP A 79 -14.05 -13.52 -26.03
CA ASP A 79 -12.96 -14.04 -25.21
C ASP A 79 -11.76 -13.10 -25.36
N ARG A 80 -11.76 -12.00 -24.58
CA ARG A 80 -10.59 -11.12 -24.48
C ARG A 80 -9.47 -11.97 -23.87
N ARG A 81 -8.58 -12.52 -24.70
CA ARG A 81 -7.38 -13.23 -24.24
C ARG A 81 -6.69 -12.39 -23.19
N ARG A 82 -6.64 -12.90 -21.97
CA ARG A 82 -6.02 -12.21 -20.84
C ARG A 82 -4.52 -12.08 -21.10
N VAL A 83 -3.99 -10.86 -20.95
CA VAL A 83 -2.54 -10.61 -21.11
C VAL A 83 -1.76 -11.42 -20.06
N PRO A 84 -0.73 -12.18 -20.44
CA PRO A 84 0.11 -12.90 -19.49
C PRO A 84 0.66 -11.98 -18.39
N ALA A 85 0.63 -12.46 -17.14
CA ALA A 85 1.06 -11.69 -15.97
C ALA A 85 2.47 -11.10 -16.11
N SER A 86 3.37 -11.83 -16.78
CA SER A 86 4.76 -11.42 -17.01
C SER A 86 4.93 -10.14 -17.85
N ILE A 87 3.90 -9.72 -18.60
CA ILE A 87 3.98 -8.52 -19.46
C ILE A 87 3.70 -7.24 -18.64
N TRP A 88 2.78 -7.31 -17.68
CA TRP A 88 2.29 -6.15 -16.93
C TRP A 88 2.71 -6.13 -15.45
N THR A 89 3.48 -7.14 -15.01
CA THR A 89 4.14 -7.19 -13.70
C THR A 89 5.66 -7.15 -13.88
N THR A 90 6.42 -6.87 -12.82
CA THR A 90 7.88 -6.86 -12.90
C THR A 90 8.49 -7.44 -11.64
N ARG A 91 9.53 -8.26 -11.83
CA ARG A 91 10.35 -8.80 -10.74
C ARG A 91 11.59 -7.93 -10.59
N GLU A 92 11.76 -7.31 -9.43
CA GLU A 92 13.00 -6.61 -9.06
C GLU A 92 13.73 -7.41 -7.98
N LYS A 93 15.05 -7.49 -8.07
CA LYS A 93 15.87 -7.93 -6.94
C LYS A 93 15.78 -6.85 -5.86
N ALA A 94 15.56 -7.24 -4.61
CA ALA A 94 15.60 -6.32 -3.48
C ALA A 94 16.99 -5.68 -3.36
N SER A 95 17.23 -4.58 -4.07
CA SER A 95 18.48 -3.82 -4.03
C SER A 95 18.18 -2.41 -3.54
N LEU A 96 17.92 -2.29 -2.24
CA LEU A 96 17.92 -1.02 -1.53
C LEU A 96 19.38 -0.60 -1.24
N LYS A 97 20.19 -0.39 -2.28
CA LYS A 97 21.46 0.34 -2.16
C LYS A 97 21.37 1.64 -2.93
N ARG A 98 20.96 2.71 -2.23
CA ARG A 98 21.37 4.06 -2.65
C ARG A 98 22.89 4.10 -2.52
N LYS A 99 23.62 4.43 -3.60
CA LYS A 99 25.03 4.82 -3.51
C LYS A 99 25.10 6.04 -2.59
N ALA A 100 25.48 5.83 -1.33
CA ALA A 100 25.91 6.94 -0.48
C ALA A 100 27.17 7.54 -1.11
N GLY A 101 27.20 8.86 -1.24
CA GLY A 101 28.37 9.60 -1.68
C GLY A 101 29.58 9.28 -0.79
N ASN A 102 30.74 9.28 -1.43
CA ASN A 102 32.03 9.00 -0.83
C ASN A 102 32.31 9.98 0.34
N GLY A 103 32.41 9.49 1.57
CA GLY A 103 32.80 10.32 2.71
C GLY A 103 32.54 9.68 4.07
N ASP A 104 33.64 9.34 4.74
CA ASP A 104 33.83 9.00 6.15
C ASP A 104 33.52 7.58 6.66
N ALA A 105 34.54 7.07 7.35
CA ALA A 105 34.69 5.71 7.83
C ALA A 105 34.04 5.50 9.21
N ALA A 106 33.81 4.21 9.49
CA ALA A 106 33.58 3.60 10.80
C ALA A 106 32.15 3.57 11.35
N ARG A 107 31.40 2.55 10.94
CA ARG A 107 30.72 1.62 11.86
C ARG A 107 30.38 0.33 11.11
N GLU A 108 30.84 -0.81 11.61
CA GLU A 108 30.47 -2.13 11.09
C GLU A 108 28.94 -2.33 11.19
N PRO A 109 28.24 -2.67 10.10
CA PRO A 109 26.85 -3.06 10.19
C PRO A 109 26.76 -4.51 10.66
N GLN A 110 26.00 -4.73 11.74
CA GLN A 110 25.51 -6.05 12.10
C GLN A 110 24.80 -6.66 10.89
N GLN A 111 25.20 -7.87 10.52
CA GLN A 111 24.65 -8.65 9.42
C GLN A 111 23.18 -8.98 9.69
N GLU A 112 22.26 -8.10 9.25
CA GLU A 112 20.92 -8.56 8.89
C GLU A 112 21.11 -9.52 7.71
N GLN A 113 20.71 -10.77 7.88
CA GLN A 113 20.70 -11.75 6.81
C GLN A 113 19.73 -11.25 5.74
N ASP A 114 20.29 -10.58 4.73
CA ASP A 114 19.59 -10.20 3.51
C ASP A 114 19.12 -11.48 2.81
N GLU A 115 17.94 -12.00 3.17
CA GLU A 115 17.22 -12.92 2.32
C GLU A 115 17.01 -12.20 1.00
N GLN A 116 17.84 -12.54 0.01
CA GLN A 116 17.83 -12.03 -1.35
C GLN A 116 16.57 -12.53 -2.06
N GLY A 117 15.42 -12.03 -1.63
CA GLY A 117 14.12 -12.29 -2.19
C GLY A 117 13.88 -11.44 -3.43
N GLU A 118 13.37 -12.08 -4.47
CA GLU A 118 12.79 -11.39 -5.62
C GLU A 118 11.43 -10.81 -5.23
N VAL A 119 11.21 -9.53 -5.53
CA VAL A 119 9.94 -8.82 -5.26
C VAL A 119 9.17 -8.69 -6.57
N LEU A 120 7.94 -9.20 -6.59
CA LEU A 120 7.02 -9.04 -7.70
C LEU A 120 6.15 -7.79 -7.50
N PHE A 121 6.30 -6.81 -8.37
CA PHE A 121 5.47 -5.61 -8.42
C PHE A 121 4.22 -5.84 -9.27
N VAL A 122 3.06 -5.51 -8.69
CA VAL A 122 1.74 -5.67 -9.30
C VAL A 122 0.95 -4.36 -9.22
N PRO A 123 0.72 -3.66 -10.34
CA PRO A 123 1.37 -3.86 -11.64
C PRO A 123 2.86 -3.45 -11.57
N ARG A 124 3.58 -3.58 -12.68
CA ARG A 124 4.90 -2.95 -12.83
C ARG A 124 4.77 -1.43 -12.67
N ILE A 125 5.77 -0.82 -12.05
CA ILE A 125 5.77 0.61 -11.74
C ILE A 125 6.80 1.31 -12.62
N ASP A 126 6.37 2.34 -13.34
CA ASP A 126 7.28 3.23 -14.05
C ASP A 126 7.73 4.38 -13.14
N TRP A 127 8.89 4.17 -12.51
CA TRP A 127 9.48 5.14 -11.61
C TRP A 127 10.02 6.40 -12.31
N PHE A 128 10.15 6.40 -13.64
CA PHE A 128 10.58 7.59 -14.38
C PHE A 128 9.44 8.57 -14.61
N ALA A 129 8.20 8.08 -14.67
CA ALA A 129 7.00 8.90 -14.76
C ALA A 129 6.47 9.32 -13.37
N ALA A 130 7.03 8.78 -12.29
CA ALA A 130 6.67 9.08 -10.92
C ALA A 130 7.22 10.44 -10.46
N GLY A 131 6.61 11.03 -9.44
CA GLY A 131 7.00 12.34 -8.89
C GLY A 131 5.84 13.32 -8.75
N LEU A 132 6.05 14.31 -7.88
CA LEU A 132 5.18 15.49 -7.77
C LEU A 132 5.47 16.50 -8.89
N GLN A 133 4.46 17.29 -9.26
CA GLN A 133 4.58 18.30 -10.31
C GLN A 133 5.36 19.53 -9.86
N GLU A 134 5.27 19.87 -8.58
CA GLU A 134 5.98 21.01 -7.97
C GLU A 134 7.08 20.53 -7.00
N GLU A 135 7.85 21.48 -6.47
CA GLU A 135 8.88 21.21 -5.46
C GLU A 135 8.25 20.61 -4.19
N ALA A 136 8.94 19.64 -3.57
CA ALA A 136 8.44 18.93 -2.39
C ALA A 136 8.03 19.86 -1.23
N SER A 137 8.63 21.04 -1.10
CA SER A 137 8.30 22.03 -0.07
C SER A 137 6.92 22.70 -0.25
N GLN A 138 6.30 22.55 -1.43
CA GLN A 138 4.96 23.06 -1.70
C GLN A 138 3.85 22.11 -1.22
N TYR A 139 4.20 20.92 -0.73
CA TYR A 139 3.25 19.90 -0.34
C TYR A 139 3.26 19.66 1.17
N ASP A 140 2.09 19.29 1.68
CA ASP A 140 1.93 18.54 2.91
C ASP A 140 1.71 17.07 2.55
N ILE A 141 2.69 16.24 2.89
CA ILE A 141 2.72 14.81 2.59
C ILE A 141 2.48 14.02 3.87
N THR A 142 1.32 13.37 3.92
CA THR A 142 0.96 12.47 5.02
C THR A 142 0.97 11.04 4.54
N ALA A 143 1.68 10.17 5.25
CA ALA A 143 1.65 8.73 5.10
C ALA A 143 1.02 8.08 6.34
N LYS A 144 0.24 7.02 6.15
CA LYS A 144 -0.29 6.17 7.21
C LYS A 144 0.06 4.72 6.93
N LEU A 145 0.86 4.14 7.81
CA LEU A 145 1.33 2.76 7.73
C LEU A 145 0.49 1.88 8.65
N PHE A 146 -0.16 0.89 8.05
CA PHE A 146 -0.94 -0.15 8.70
C PHE A 146 -0.09 -1.41 8.81
N PHE A 147 0.26 -1.80 10.03
CA PHE A 147 0.82 -3.11 10.30
C PHE A 147 -0.33 -4.11 10.45
N LEU A 148 -0.35 -5.16 9.62
CA LEU A 148 -1.49 -6.07 9.58
C LEU A 148 -1.36 -7.18 10.64
N PRO A 149 -2.48 -7.73 11.15
CA PRO A 149 -2.46 -8.77 12.20
C PRO A 149 -1.72 -10.06 11.80
N THR A 150 -1.64 -10.32 10.50
CA THR A 150 -0.96 -11.46 9.89
C THR A 150 0.56 -11.36 9.90
N ALA A 151 1.12 -10.17 10.20
CA ALA A 151 2.54 -9.90 10.09
C ALA A 151 3.22 -9.85 11.47
N PRO A 152 4.32 -10.60 11.69
CA PRO A 152 4.97 -10.67 13.00
C PRO A 152 5.64 -9.34 13.38
N ALA A 153 5.61 -9.00 14.67
CA ALA A 153 6.20 -7.77 15.21
C ALA A 153 7.70 -7.61 14.87
N ALA A 154 8.44 -8.72 14.83
CA ALA A 154 9.86 -8.74 14.49
C ALA A 154 10.17 -8.18 13.08
N SER A 155 9.23 -8.31 12.14
CA SER A 155 9.40 -7.87 10.75
C SER A 155 8.99 -6.40 10.53
N ARG A 156 8.38 -5.74 11.54
CA ARG A 156 7.87 -4.35 11.42
C ARG A 156 8.96 -3.35 11.04
N ARG A 157 10.23 -3.58 11.44
CA ARG A 157 11.37 -2.72 11.04
C ARG A 157 11.59 -2.75 9.53
N ARG A 158 11.62 -3.95 8.97
CA ARG A 158 11.74 -4.16 7.53
C ARG A 158 10.55 -3.54 6.80
N TYR A 159 9.33 -3.84 7.23
CA TYR A 159 8.10 -3.35 6.62
C TYR A 159 8.02 -1.82 6.60
N ALA A 160 8.36 -1.16 7.72
CA ALA A 160 8.31 0.30 7.79
C ALA A 160 9.28 0.95 6.79
N ARG A 161 10.50 0.40 6.66
CA ARG A 161 11.48 0.88 5.68
C ARG A 161 11.04 0.61 4.25
N GLU A 162 10.63 -0.62 3.94
CA GLU A 162 10.15 -1.02 2.62
C GLU A 162 8.98 -0.12 2.18
N ALA A 163 7.94 -0.03 3.00
CA ALA A 163 6.74 0.75 2.72
C ALA A 163 7.03 2.26 2.52
N LEU A 164 7.80 2.86 3.43
CA LEU A 164 8.15 4.28 3.30
C LEU A 164 9.03 4.53 2.08
N SER A 165 9.97 3.64 1.76
CA SER A 165 10.83 3.79 0.59
C SER A 165 10.05 3.83 -0.73
N LEU A 166 8.96 3.05 -0.83
CA LEU A 166 8.07 3.06 -1.99
C LEU A 166 7.36 4.40 -2.13
N VAL A 167 6.82 4.95 -1.03
CA VAL A 167 6.17 6.27 -1.03
C VAL A 167 7.16 7.37 -1.42
N LEU A 168 8.37 7.35 -0.87
CA LEU A 168 9.39 8.34 -1.21
C LEU A 168 9.81 8.26 -2.69
N ARG A 169 9.91 7.06 -3.25
CA ARG A 169 10.25 6.83 -4.66
C ARG A 169 9.10 7.27 -5.58
N GLU A 170 7.86 6.95 -5.24
CA GLU A 170 6.65 7.32 -5.98
C GLU A 170 6.43 8.84 -6.03
N LEU A 171 6.67 9.53 -4.93
CA LEU A 171 6.48 10.99 -4.85
C LEU A 171 7.73 11.76 -5.29
N GLY A 172 8.87 11.09 -5.50
CA GLY A 172 10.14 11.75 -5.83
C GLY A 172 10.68 12.64 -4.71
N VAL A 173 10.34 12.36 -3.44
CA VAL A 173 10.70 13.19 -2.29
C VAL A 173 11.72 12.52 -1.37
N ARG A 174 12.41 13.32 -0.55
CA ARG A 174 13.42 12.83 0.41
C ARG A 174 12.83 12.43 1.75
N ALA A 175 11.71 13.04 2.13
CA ALA A 175 11.02 12.83 3.39
C ALA A 175 9.51 13.07 3.24
N VAL A 176 8.72 12.52 4.15
CA VAL A 176 7.29 12.88 4.32
C VAL A 176 7.12 13.79 5.54
N ASP A 177 6.11 14.65 5.54
CA ASP A 177 5.88 15.59 6.64
C ASP A 177 5.30 14.87 7.88
N LEU A 178 4.42 13.89 7.68
CA LEU A 178 3.79 13.14 8.76
C LEU A 178 3.70 11.64 8.42
N LEU A 179 4.21 10.77 9.32
CA LEU A 179 3.95 9.34 9.30
C LEU A 179 3.08 8.94 10.49
N ILE A 180 1.91 8.39 10.22
CA ILE A 180 0.98 7.86 11.22
C ILE A 180 1.09 6.33 11.23
N VAL A 181 1.24 5.72 12.40
CA VAL A 181 1.24 4.26 12.54
C VAL A 181 -0.10 3.74 13.06
N SER A 182 -0.63 2.73 12.38
CA SER A 182 -1.78 1.93 12.81
C SER A 182 -1.28 0.52 13.13
N LEU A 183 -1.49 0.10 14.38
CA LEU A 183 -0.99 -1.17 14.91
C LEU A 183 -2.14 -2.19 14.97
N PRO A 184 -1.85 -3.49 14.81
CA PRO A 184 -2.88 -4.51 14.80
C PRO A 184 -3.53 -4.64 16.18
N GLY A 185 -4.80 -5.07 16.19
CA GLY A 185 -5.54 -5.32 17.43
C GLY A 185 -6.01 -4.06 18.17
N MET A 186 -5.91 -2.88 17.55
CA MET A 186 -6.44 -1.62 18.09
C MET A 186 -7.55 -1.07 17.21
N SER A 187 -8.62 -0.61 17.84
CA SER A 187 -9.69 0.16 17.23
C SER A 187 -10.28 1.16 18.23
N PHE A 188 -10.80 2.27 17.73
CA PHE A 188 -11.58 3.20 18.52
C PHE A 188 -13.06 3.06 18.16
N GLU A 189 -13.69 1.97 18.59
CA GLU A 189 -15.08 1.64 18.23
C GLU A 189 -15.93 1.32 19.47
N GLY A 190 -17.12 1.92 19.54
CA GLY A 190 -18.11 1.73 20.61
C GLY A 190 -19.43 2.43 20.26
N ASP A 191 -20.47 2.18 21.04
CA ASP A 191 -21.79 2.80 20.84
C ASP A 191 -21.77 4.30 21.24
N CYS A 192 -20.78 4.70 22.04
CA CYS A 192 -20.46 6.09 22.36
C CYS A 192 -18.96 6.27 22.59
N GLU A 193 -18.51 7.52 22.71
CA GLU A 193 -17.10 7.88 22.84
C GLU A 193 -16.46 7.29 24.11
N TRP A 194 -17.21 7.20 25.21
CA TRP A 194 -16.72 6.63 26.47
C TRP A 194 -16.51 5.13 26.40
N GLU A 195 -17.41 4.43 25.70
CA GLU A 195 -17.28 2.99 25.52
C GLU A 195 -16.13 2.66 24.58
N ALA A 196 -15.98 3.41 23.48
CA ALA A 196 -14.85 3.28 22.57
C ALA A 196 -13.52 3.51 23.30
N ASP A 197 -13.44 4.56 24.11
CA ASP A 197 -12.24 4.89 24.90
C ASP A 197 -11.88 3.78 25.91
N LYS A 198 -12.89 3.28 26.63
CA LYS A 198 -12.71 2.20 27.60
C LYS A 198 -12.27 0.90 26.93
N LYS A 199 -12.96 0.46 25.87
CA LYS A 199 -12.59 -0.75 25.12
C LYS A 199 -11.18 -0.64 24.57
N ASN A 200 -10.83 0.52 24.01
CA ASN A 200 -9.50 0.77 23.49
C ASN A 200 -8.40 0.65 24.56
N GLY A 201 -8.69 1.09 25.79
CA GLY A 201 -7.77 0.96 26.92
C GLY A 201 -7.33 -0.46 27.24
N GLU A 202 -8.15 -1.46 26.87
CA GLU A 202 -7.93 -2.90 27.10
C GLU A 202 -7.40 -3.65 25.87
N GLN A 203 -7.26 -2.98 24.73
CA GLN A 203 -6.83 -3.56 23.45
C GLN A 203 -5.31 -3.50 23.27
N GLY A 204 -4.81 -4.18 22.22
CA GLY A 204 -3.40 -4.12 21.79
C GLY A 204 -2.42 -4.79 22.75
N ASP A 205 -1.14 -4.47 22.57
CA ASP A 205 -0.03 -4.96 23.38
C ASP A 205 0.95 -3.80 23.60
N ASP A 206 0.97 -3.28 24.83
CA ASP A 206 1.74 -2.08 25.19
C ASP A 206 3.27 -2.27 24.94
N GLU A 207 3.81 -3.50 24.97
CA GLU A 207 5.22 -3.77 24.68
C GLU A 207 5.51 -3.78 23.18
N GLU A 208 4.68 -4.44 22.39
CA GLU A 208 4.79 -4.43 20.93
C GLU A 208 4.59 -3.02 20.35
N GLU A 209 3.65 -2.26 20.91
CA GLU A 209 3.39 -0.87 20.54
C GLU A 209 4.64 0.00 20.78
N ALA A 210 5.24 -0.11 21.96
CA ALA A 210 6.48 0.61 22.29
C ALA A 210 7.68 0.16 21.43
N ALA A 211 7.81 -1.13 21.14
CA ALA A 211 8.83 -1.66 20.26
C ALA A 211 8.68 -1.13 18.83
N THR A 212 7.44 -1.08 18.32
CA THR A 212 7.13 -0.53 17.00
C THR A 212 7.37 0.97 16.94
N TRP A 213 7.09 1.70 18.02
CA TRP A 213 7.38 3.13 18.07
C TRP A 213 8.88 3.41 17.91
N ARG A 214 9.75 2.68 18.62
CA ARG A 214 11.21 2.83 18.50
C ARG A 214 11.70 2.67 17.05
N ILE A 215 11.05 1.78 16.28
CA ILE A 215 11.37 1.59 14.85
C ILE A 215 11.06 2.86 14.05
N VAL A 216 9.91 3.50 14.26
CA VAL A 216 9.55 4.72 13.52
C VAL A 216 10.25 5.97 14.05
N GLU A 217 10.71 5.97 15.31
CA GLU A 217 11.65 6.98 15.81
C GLU A 217 12.96 6.97 15.03
N ASP A 218 13.45 5.80 14.62
CA ASP A 218 14.67 5.71 13.81
C ASP A 218 14.46 6.34 12.43
N LEU A 219 13.29 6.15 11.80
CA LEU A 219 12.95 6.80 10.52
C LEU A 219 12.91 8.33 10.63
N HIS A 220 12.43 8.86 11.77
CA HIS A 220 12.47 10.29 12.06
C HIS A 220 13.91 10.78 12.28
N LYS A 221 14.73 10.06 13.05
CA LYS A 221 16.14 10.42 13.30
C LYS A 221 16.97 10.42 12.01
N GLU A 222 16.64 9.56 11.06
CA GLU A 222 17.25 9.51 9.72
C GLU A 222 16.77 10.62 8.78
N GLY A 223 15.79 11.43 9.19
CA GLY A 223 15.25 12.52 8.39
C GLY A 223 14.32 12.07 7.26
N LEU A 224 13.85 10.82 7.29
CA LEU A 224 12.88 10.30 6.31
C LEU A 224 11.44 10.73 6.62
N VAL A 225 11.19 11.16 7.85
CA VAL A 225 9.88 11.59 8.36
C VAL A 225 10.09 12.79 9.28
N GLN A 226 9.29 13.86 9.11
CA GLN A 226 9.40 15.06 9.94
C GLN A 226 8.56 15.03 11.23
N ARG A 227 7.37 14.42 11.20
CA ARG A 227 6.49 14.24 12.37
C ARG A 227 5.98 12.81 12.43
N LEU A 228 5.81 12.30 13.65
CA LEU A 228 5.24 10.98 13.90
C LEU A 228 3.85 11.09 14.53
N GLY A 229 2.96 10.18 14.18
CA GLY A 229 1.62 10.10 14.74
C GLY A 229 1.20 8.67 15.08
N LEU A 230 0.25 8.55 16.00
CA LEU A 230 -0.42 7.31 16.37
C LEU A 230 -1.81 7.24 15.74
N SER A 231 -2.40 6.05 15.73
CA SER A 231 -3.77 5.82 15.31
C SER A 231 -4.47 4.95 16.34
N GLU A 232 -5.70 5.31 16.68
CA GLU A 232 -6.61 4.60 17.58
C GLU A 232 -6.14 4.60 19.05
N PHE A 233 -5.42 5.62 19.55
CA PHE A 233 -5.05 5.66 20.97
C PHE A 233 -6.10 6.40 21.81
N GLY A 234 -6.82 5.66 22.65
CA GLY A 234 -7.72 6.22 23.67
C GLY A 234 -6.96 6.84 24.84
N SER A 235 -7.67 7.50 25.74
CA SER A 235 -7.13 8.28 26.87
C SER A 235 -6.15 7.48 27.72
N GLU A 236 -6.56 6.29 28.17
CA GLU A 236 -5.74 5.44 29.04
C GLU A 236 -4.53 4.88 28.29
N LYS A 237 -4.74 4.40 27.07
CA LYS A 237 -3.67 3.83 26.25
C LYS A 237 -2.62 4.88 25.89
N LEU A 238 -3.04 6.07 25.47
CA LEU A 238 -2.14 7.20 25.21
C LEU A 238 -1.38 7.60 26.47
N ALA A 239 -2.04 7.67 27.63
CA ALA A 239 -1.39 8.00 28.89
C ALA A 239 -0.31 6.96 29.26
N ARG A 240 -0.62 5.66 29.17
CA ARG A 240 0.35 4.58 29.42
C ARG A 240 1.52 4.64 28.44
N PHE A 241 1.23 4.83 27.16
CA PHE A 241 2.26 4.97 26.12
C PHE A 241 3.21 6.14 26.41
N LEU A 242 2.68 7.33 26.74
CA LEU A 242 3.49 8.51 27.06
C LEU A 242 4.28 8.36 28.37
N ALA A 243 3.75 7.62 29.35
CA ALA A 243 4.45 7.33 30.59
C ALA A 243 5.74 6.53 30.37
N ARG A 244 5.85 5.80 29.25
CA ARG A 244 7.07 5.09 28.82
C ARG A 244 8.17 6.03 28.31
N LYS A 245 7.89 7.34 28.18
CA LYS A 245 8.82 8.39 27.76
C LYS A 245 9.51 8.10 26.42
N PRO A 246 8.74 8.03 25.30
CA PRO A 246 9.33 7.89 23.97
C PRO A 246 10.31 9.04 23.69
N THR A 247 11.38 8.74 22.94
CA THR A 247 12.43 9.70 22.58
C THR A 247 11.86 10.80 21.68
N ILE A 248 11.06 10.38 20.68
CA ILE A 248 10.29 11.27 19.81
C ILE A 248 8.83 11.10 20.19
N ARG A 249 8.22 12.17 20.72
CA ARG A 249 6.80 12.14 21.09
C ARG A 249 5.92 12.13 19.84
N PRO A 250 4.76 11.44 19.88
CA PRO A 250 3.77 11.59 18.81
C PRO A 250 3.31 13.06 18.76
N ALA A 251 3.26 13.61 17.56
CA ALA A 251 2.71 14.95 17.29
C ALA A 251 1.22 14.89 16.93
N VAL A 252 0.73 13.72 16.54
CA VAL A 252 -0.64 13.48 16.07
C VAL A 252 -1.14 12.18 16.69
N ASP A 253 -2.43 12.12 16.98
CA ASP A 253 -3.15 10.88 17.21
C ASP A 253 -4.46 10.88 16.41
N GLN A 254 -4.65 9.86 15.59
CA GLN A 254 -5.77 9.71 14.69
C GLN A 254 -6.80 8.74 15.26
N ILE A 255 -8.04 9.19 15.48
CA ILE A 255 -9.12 8.34 16.00
C ILE A 255 -10.27 8.18 15.00
N ASN A 256 -10.86 6.99 14.99
CA ASN A 256 -12.02 6.70 14.17
C ASN A 256 -13.32 7.01 14.94
N VAL A 257 -13.92 8.18 14.71
CA VAL A 257 -15.16 8.59 15.39
C VAL A 257 -16.44 8.22 14.62
N LYS A 258 -16.42 7.18 13.77
CA LYS A 258 -17.60 6.81 12.95
C LYS A 258 -18.89 6.58 13.75
N ASN A 259 -18.76 5.95 14.91
CA ASN A 259 -19.89 5.62 15.78
C ASN A 259 -20.03 6.60 16.96
N CYS A 260 -19.17 7.63 17.03
CA CYS A 260 -19.11 8.56 18.15
C CYS A 260 -19.18 10.00 17.63
N CYS A 261 -20.10 10.81 18.12
CA CYS A 261 -20.26 12.19 17.63
C CYS A 261 -19.15 13.15 18.12
N SER A 262 -18.37 12.74 19.12
CA SER A 262 -17.43 13.59 19.85
C SER A 262 -16.17 12.81 20.24
N VAL A 263 -15.07 13.54 20.41
CA VAL A 263 -13.86 13.04 21.06
C VAL A 263 -14.10 12.93 22.57
N PRO A 264 -13.69 11.85 23.26
CA PRO A 264 -13.82 11.76 24.71
C PRO A 264 -13.13 12.94 25.41
N PRO A 265 -13.77 13.61 26.39
CA PRO A 265 -13.17 14.70 27.13
C PRO A 265 -11.81 14.38 27.79
N PRO A 266 -11.58 13.18 28.37
CA PRO A 266 -10.28 12.83 28.93
C PRO A 266 -9.17 12.79 27.87
N LEU A 267 -9.45 12.22 26.69
CA LEU A 267 -8.52 12.17 25.57
C LEU A 267 -8.20 13.57 25.06
N ALA A 268 -9.21 14.41 24.86
CA ALA A 268 -9.04 15.79 24.41
C ALA A 268 -8.19 16.62 25.39
N LYS A 269 -8.41 16.44 26.70
CA LYS A 269 -7.62 17.10 27.74
C LYS A 269 -6.16 16.64 27.69
N LEU A 270 -5.93 15.32 27.67
CA LEU A 270 -4.58 14.73 27.62
C LEU A 270 -3.82 15.19 26.37
N ALA A 271 -4.44 15.11 25.20
CA ALA A 271 -3.83 15.52 23.94
C ALA A 271 -3.43 17.01 23.97
N LYS A 272 -4.31 17.88 24.46
CA LYS A 272 -4.01 19.31 24.63
C LYS A 272 -2.83 19.56 25.57
N GLU A 273 -2.81 18.91 26.73
CA GLU A 273 -1.71 19.03 27.71
C GLU A 273 -0.37 18.55 27.15
N GLN A 274 -0.40 17.48 26.34
CA GLN A 274 0.78 16.87 25.74
C GLN A 274 1.15 17.47 24.38
N LYS A 275 0.38 18.46 23.89
CA LYS A 275 0.52 19.11 22.57
C LYS A 275 0.45 18.11 21.40
N ILE A 276 -0.46 17.15 21.51
CA ILE A 276 -0.78 16.16 20.48
C ILE A 276 -2.03 16.63 19.74
N GLU A 277 -1.94 16.69 18.42
CA GLU A 277 -3.07 17.04 17.55
C GLU A 277 -3.99 15.82 17.36
N LEU A 278 -5.28 15.99 17.64
CA LEU A 278 -6.27 14.93 17.41
C LEU A 278 -6.87 15.10 16.02
N LEU A 279 -6.72 14.08 15.19
CA LEU A 279 -7.28 14.01 13.85
C LEU A 279 -8.33 12.91 13.77
N VAL A 280 -9.30 13.08 12.88
CA VAL A 280 -10.32 12.07 12.62
C VAL A 280 -10.06 11.39 11.29
N HIS A 281 -10.22 10.07 11.25
CA HIS A 281 -10.18 9.32 10.00
C HIS A 281 -11.36 8.36 9.89
N SER A 282 -11.48 7.75 8.71
CA SER A 282 -12.56 6.79 8.41
C SER A 282 -12.02 5.50 7.81
N ASP A 283 -10.79 5.16 8.18
CA ASP A 283 -10.20 3.91 7.74
C ASP A 283 -10.93 2.72 8.39
N CYS A 284 -10.66 1.53 7.91
CA CYS A 284 -11.16 0.27 8.46
C CYS A 284 -10.07 -0.35 9.32
N THR A 285 -10.51 -1.10 10.33
CA THR A 285 -9.63 -1.84 11.24
C THR A 285 -8.81 -2.90 10.49
N ASP A 286 -9.47 -3.67 9.61
CA ASP A 286 -8.79 -4.59 8.68
C ASP A 286 -8.82 -4.02 7.25
N ILE A 287 -7.73 -3.36 6.88
CA ILE A 287 -7.62 -2.65 5.60
C ILE A 287 -7.38 -3.56 4.40
N LEU A 288 -6.82 -4.74 4.61
CA LEU A 288 -6.57 -5.71 3.55
C LEU A 288 -6.69 -7.14 4.09
N PRO A 289 -7.92 -7.64 4.25
CA PRO A 289 -8.16 -9.01 4.68
C PRO A 289 -7.55 -10.02 3.71
N GLN A 290 -7.03 -11.13 4.22
CA GLN A 290 -6.36 -12.17 3.40
C GLN A 290 -7.25 -12.68 2.26
N GLY A 291 -8.53 -12.97 2.53
CA GLY A 291 -9.47 -13.42 1.50
C GLY A 291 -9.74 -12.35 0.42
N THR A 292 -9.71 -11.08 0.79
CA THR A 292 -9.84 -9.97 -0.17
C THR A 292 -8.61 -9.88 -1.07
N LEU A 293 -7.40 -10.01 -0.51
CA LEU A 293 -6.17 -10.06 -1.29
C LEU A 293 -6.14 -11.26 -2.25
N ARG A 294 -6.60 -12.43 -1.79
CA ARG A 294 -6.76 -13.63 -2.63
C ARG A 294 -7.70 -13.38 -3.79
N GLU A 295 -8.85 -12.76 -3.56
CA GLU A 295 -9.81 -12.42 -4.62
C GLU A 295 -9.25 -11.39 -5.61
N LEU A 296 -8.49 -10.40 -5.13
CA LEU A 296 -7.85 -9.39 -5.97
C LEU A 296 -6.83 -10.00 -6.93
N LEU A 297 -6.05 -10.99 -6.47
CA LEU A 297 -4.98 -11.60 -7.26
C LEU A 297 -5.39 -12.90 -7.96
N GLY A 298 -6.51 -13.50 -7.56
CA GLY A 298 -7.00 -14.78 -8.05
C GLY A 298 -7.59 -14.76 -9.47
N PRO A 299 -8.10 -15.91 -9.94
CA PRO A 299 -8.78 -16.03 -11.23
C PRO A 299 -10.17 -15.36 -11.21
N GLY A 300 -10.77 -15.23 -12.40
CA GLY A 300 -12.11 -14.68 -12.58
C GLY A 300 -12.16 -13.22 -13.05
N ILE A 301 -13.39 -12.75 -13.33
CA ILE A 301 -13.67 -11.45 -13.98
C ILE A 301 -13.14 -10.26 -13.19
N ARG A 302 -13.12 -10.37 -11.84
CA ARG A 302 -12.70 -9.27 -10.96
C ARG A 302 -11.27 -9.44 -10.43
N GLY A 303 -10.68 -10.63 -10.51
CA GLY A 303 -9.33 -10.91 -10.02
C GLY A 303 -8.28 -10.56 -11.07
N ALA A 304 -7.00 -10.51 -10.70
CA ALA A 304 -5.89 -10.14 -11.57
C ALA A 304 -5.29 -11.32 -12.36
N GLY A 305 -5.65 -12.56 -12.01
CA GLY A 305 -5.12 -13.77 -12.67
C GLY A 305 -3.62 -13.94 -12.45
N ILE A 306 -3.17 -13.64 -11.24
CA ILE A 306 -1.78 -13.83 -10.80
C ILE A 306 -1.65 -15.11 -9.98
N LEU A 307 -2.65 -15.40 -9.13
CA LEU A 307 -2.71 -16.62 -8.33
C LEU A 307 -3.50 -17.70 -9.05
N ALA A 308 -3.08 -18.95 -8.87
CA ALA A 308 -3.83 -20.11 -9.33
C ALA A 308 -5.15 -20.30 -8.54
N SER A 309 -6.11 -21.01 -9.13
CA SER A 309 -7.32 -21.47 -8.43
C SER A 309 -6.96 -22.43 -7.29
N GLU A 310 -7.73 -22.40 -6.19
CA GLU A 310 -7.59 -23.37 -5.09
C GLU A 310 -8.21 -24.73 -5.44
N SER A 311 -9.28 -24.70 -6.23
CA SER A 311 -9.89 -25.91 -6.80
C SER A 311 -9.07 -26.26 -8.05
N GLY A 312 -8.30 -27.35 -8.01
CA GLY A 312 -7.55 -27.89 -9.15
C GLY A 312 -8.47 -28.38 -10.26
N GLY A 313 -9.18 -27.47 -10.91
CA GLY A 313 -9.99 -27.74 -12.10
C GLY A 313 -9.08 -27.87 -13.33
N ASP A 314 -9.51 -28.73 -14.25
CA ASP A 314 -8.83 -29.17 -15.47
C ASP A 314 -8.59 -28.08 -16.54
N ASP A 315 -8.37 -26.82 -16.15
CA ASP A 315 -7.95 -25.74 -17.05
C ASP A 315 -6.41 -25.74 -17.18
N GLU A 316 -5.84 -26.92 -17.49
CA GLU A 316 -4.39 -27.14 -17.67
C GLU A 316 -3.79 -26.30 -18.82
N GLU A 317 -4.61 -25.69 -19.67
CA GLU A 317 -4.17 -25.00 -20.89
C GLU A 317 -3.56 -23.60 -20.63
N TYR A 318 -3.68 -23.04 -19.42
CA TYR A 318 -3.14 -21.71 -19.04
C TYR A 318 -2.08 -21.73 -17.91
N GLU A 319 -1.65 -22.90 -17.43
CA GLU A 319 -0.95 -23.06 -16.14
C GLU A 319 0.52 -22.59 -16.08
N GLY A 320 1.15 -22.19 -17.18
CA GLY A 320 2.60 -21.93 -17.24
C GLY A 320 3.15 -20.73 -16.45
N GLY A 321 2.33 -19.96 -15.72
CA GLY A 321 2.79 -18.71 -15.09
C GLY A 321 2.05 -18.23 -13.84
N LEU A 322 1.06 -18.98 -13.34
CA LEU A 322 0.31 -18.60 -12.15
C LEU A 322 1.06 -18.98 -10.87
N LEU A 323 1.00 -18.09 -9.88
CA LEU A 323 1.59 -18.31 -8.57
C LEU A 323 0.71 -19.27 -7.74
N LYS A 324 1.29 -20.37 -7.28
CA LYS A 324 0.65 -21.36 -6.40
C LYS A 324 1.10 -21.14 -4.94
N GLY A 325 0.19 -21.33 -3.99
CA GLY A 325 0.43 -21.17 -2.57
C GLY A 325 -0.53 -20.21 -1.86
N GLU A 326 -0.28 -19.99 -0.58
CA GLU A 326 -1.05 -19.11 0.29
C GLU A 326 -0.46 -17.69 0.24
N ILE A 327 -1.28 -16.69 -0.07
CA ILE A 327 -0.89 -15.28 -0.04
C ILE A 327 -1.27 -14.67 1.32
N ILE A 328 -0.33 -14.02 1.98
CA ILE A 328 -0.50 -13.44 3.31
C ILE A 328 -0.19 -11.93 3.23
N PRO A 329 -1.17 -11.05 3.50
CA PRO A 329 -0.91 -9.61 3.51
C PRO A 329 -0.03 -9.26 4.71
N GLU A 330 0.94 -8.35 4.58
CA GLU A 330 1.89 -8.01 5.66
C GLU A 330 1.71 -6.58 6.17
N TRP A 331 1.58 -5.62 5.25
CA TRP A 331 1.45 -4.20 5.58
C TRP A 331 0.74 -3.46 4.45
N VAL A 332 0.14 -2.32 4.78
CA VAL A 332 -0.38 -1.35 3.80
C VAL A 332 0.12 0.03 4.18
N ILE A 333 0.58 0.82 3.22
CA ILE A 333 0.84 2.24 3.43
C ILE A 333 -0.04 3.06 2.51
N LYS A 334 -0.81 3.96 3.10
CA LYS A 334 -1.61 4.98 2.43
C LYS A 334 -0.82 6.27 2.42
N TYR A 335 -0.82 7.01 1.33
CA TYR A 335 -0.18 8.33 1.28
C TYR A 335 -1.05 9.36 0.57
N THR A 336 -0.86 10.63 0.90
CA THR A 336 -1.53 11.76 0.28
C THR A 336 -0.59 12.96 0.29
N ALA A 337 -0.42 13.59 -0.87
CA ALA A 337 0.30 14.83 -1.08
C ALA A 337 -0.70 15.93 -1.44
N VAL A 338 -0.79 16.93 -0.56
CA VAL A 338 -1.70 18.08 -0.68
C VAL A 338 -0.87 19.33 -0.97
N VAL A 339 -1.20 20.08 -2.01
CA VAL A 339 -0.53 21.35 -2.30
C VAL A 339 -0.94 22.38 -1.24
N ARG A 340 0.02 22.88 -0.45
CA ARG A 340 -0.18 23.75 0.73
C ARG A 340 -1.08 24.95 0.44
N ASP A 341 -0.73 25.71 -0.58
CA ASP A 341 -1.38 27.00 -0.87
C ASP A 341 -2.78 26.85 -1.48
N ARG A 342 -3.08 25.67 -2.05
CA ARG A 342 -4.33 25.42 -2.78
C ARG A 342 -5.27 24.43 -2.06
N GLY A 343 -4.75 23.67 -1.10
CA GLY A 343 -5.50 22.60 -0.42
C GLY A 343 -5.95 21.48 -1.36
N VAL A 344 -5.32 21.36 -2.54
CA VAL A 344 -5.68 20.38 -3.57
C VAL A 344 -4.84 19.13 -3.39
N ILE A 345 -5.49 17.96 -3.36
CA ILE A 345 -4.80 16.67 -3.40
C ILE A 345 -4.30 16.45 -4.83
N GLU A 346 -2.99 16.39 -5.01
CA GLU A 346 -2.39 16.09 -6.32
C GLU A 346 -2.10 14.60 -6.46
N ASN A 347 -1.51 14.00 -5.43
CA ASN A 347 -1.14 12.60 -5.45
C ASN A 347 -1.67 11.89 -4.22
N LYS A 348 -2.34 10.76 -4.45
CA LYS A 348 -2.87 9.91 -3.40
C LYS A 348 -2.81 8.47 -3.87
N GLY A 349 -2.45 7.56 -2.98
CA GLY A 349 -2.39 6.15 -3.33
C GLY A 349 -2.07 5.27 -2.15
N TYR A 350 -1.87 4.01 -2.48
CA TYR A 350 -1.57 2.94 -1.55
C TYR A 350 -0.50 2.01 -2.14
N PHE A 351 0.36 1.51 -1.25
CA PHE A 351 1.13 0.30 -1.48
C PHE A 351 0.71 -0.77 -0.47
N ALA A 352 0.69 -2.02 -0.89
CA ALA A 352 0.49 -3.16 0.00
C ALA A 352 1.59 -4.20 -0.20
N GLY A 353 2.20 -4.65 0.88
CA GLY A 353 3.15 -5.76 0.88
C GLY A 353 2.46 -7.07 1.25
N ALA A 354 2.83 -8.14 0.58
CA ALA A 354 2.35 -9.48 0.87
C ALA A 354 3.43 -10.55 0.64
N GLU A 355 3.29 -11.67 1.33
CA GLU A 355 4.16 -12.83 1.21
C GLU A 355 3.38 -14.00 0.60
N LEU A 356 3.92 -14.62 -0.44
CA LEU A 356 3.43 -15.90 -0.94
C LEU A 356 4.24 -17.05 -0.32
N ARG A 357 3.55 -17.89 0.45
CA ARG A 357 4.08 -19.13 1.01
C ARG A 357 3.66 -20.30 0.12
N GLN A 358 4.66 -20.99 -0.43
CA GLN A 358 4.41 -22.22 -1.18
C GLN A 358 3.98 -23.31 -0.20
N THR A 359 2.85 -23.95 -0.51
CA THR A 359 2.33 -25.12 0.20
C THR A 359 3.13 -26.36 -0.09
#